data_AF-A0A5M3W3B7-F1
#
_entry.id   AF-A0A5M3W3B7-F1
#
_cell.length_a   1.000
_cell.length_b   1.000
_cell.length_c   1.000
_cell.angle_alpha   90.00
_cell.angle_beta   90.00
_cell.angle_gamma   90.00
#
_symmetry.space_group_name_H-M   'P 1'
#
loop_
_entity.id
_entity.type
_entity.pdbx_description
1 polymer ?
#
loop_
_entity_poly.entity_id
_entity_poly.type
_entity_poly.pdbx_seq_one_letter_code
_entity_poly.pdbx_strand_id
1 'polypeptide(L)'
;MRATATATLPWLVKRGVLVFWHELPRSVVVGVIGLASAVPLMASVIVAAPAWMLAAATVPPSLALTGMARFAAAAVCGDGPRLALLRRLDPVLALLLAAGLSLAGLGLASGGGAALAGTVGCAGLLLVFPYALAYGAIRGRYGLTALRGGAILVAFRPSWAFTLVGLGWLGGFAVAASTGVLAVVVLPLLLAITGVLTVALLDEVDALQART
;
A
#
# COMPACT_ATOMS: atom_id res chain seq x y z
N MET A 1 -23.68 24.88 -11.52
CA MET A 1 -22.22 24.75 -11.27
C MET A 1 -22.02 24.43 -9.79
N ARG A 2 -21.81 23.16 -9.41
CA ARG A 2 -21.38 22.85 -8.04
C ARG A 2 -19.92 23.24 -7.93
N ALA A 3 -19.62 24.24 -7.11
CA ALA A 3 -18.25 24.52 -6.71
C ALA A 3 -17.72 23.24 -6.04
N THR A 4 -16.90 22.49 -6.76
CA THR A 4 -16.12 21.40 -6.19
C THR A 4 -15.14 22.06 -5.24
N ALA A 5 -15.47 22.11 -3.95
CA ALA A 5 -14.53 22.50 -2.92
C ALA A 5 -13.27 21.64 -3.14
N THR A 6 -12.15 22.28 -3.40
CA THR A 6 -10.87 21.63 -3.62
C THR A 6 -10.56 20.81 -2.38
N ALA A 7 -10.68 19.49 -2.47
CA ALA A 7 -10.44 18.60 -1.36
C ALA A 7 -8.98 18.78 -0.91
N THR A 8 -8.78 19.37 0.26
CA THR A 8 -7.44 19.59 0.79
C THR A 8 -6.89 18.28 1.35
N LEU A 9 -5.58 18.08 1.23
CA LEU A 9 -4.91 16.86 1.68
C LEU A 9 -5.22 16.51 3.16
N PRO A 10 -5.24 17.45 4.12
CA PRO A 10 -5.62 17.14 5.51
C PRO A 10 -7.03 16.58 5.63
N TRP A 11 -7.97 17.08 4.81
CA TRP A 11 -9.34 16.58 4.81
C TRP A 11 -9.44 15.15 4.27
N LEU A 12 -8.68 14.83 3.20
CA LEU A 12 -8.62 13.47 2.64
C LEU A 12 -8.03 12.47 3.62
N VAL A 13 -6.97 12.85 4.33
CA VAL A 13 -6.37 12.02 5.39
C VAL A 13 -7.39 11.77 6.50
N LYS A 14 -8.06 12.83 6.98
CA LYS A 14 -9.12 12.71 8.00
C LYS A 14 -10.24 11.77 7.55
N ARG A 15 -10.67 11.86 6.29
CA ARG A 15 -11.69 10.98 5.73
C ARG A 15 -11.22 9.52 5.72
N GLY A 16 -9.99 9.24 5.31
CA GLY A 16 -9.41 7.89 5.38
C GLY A 16 -9.39 7.32 6.80
N VAL A 17 -9.03 8.15 7.78
CA VAL A 17 -9.08 7.79 9.20
C VAL A 17 -10.50 7.46 9.65
N LEU A 18 -11.50 8.27 9.29
CA LEU A 18 -12.90 8.02 9.63
C LEU A 18 -13.44 6.72 9.01
N VAL A 19 -13.10 6.44 7.75
CA VAL A 19 -13.45 5.18 7.08
C VAL A 19 -12.86 3.99 7.83
N PHE A 20 -11.57 4.08 8.21
CA PHE A 20 -10.92 3.06 9.02
C PHE A 20 -11.63 2.83 10.36
N TRP A 21 -11.96 3.91 11.09
CA TRP A 21 -12.65 3.82 12.38
C TRP A 21 -14.05 3.19 12.25
N HIS A 22 -14.77 3.51 11.19
CA HIS A 22 -16.08 2.93 10.92
C HIS A 22 -16.00 1.41 10.75
N GLU A 23 -14.93 0.92 10.11
CA GLU A 23 -14.70 -0.49 9.83
C GLU A 23 -13.69 -1.13 10.80
N LEU A 24 -13.48 -0.54 11.98
CA LEU A 24 -12.40 -0.92 12.89
C LEU A 24 -12.38 -2.42 13.23
N PRO A 25 -13.49 -3.08 13.60
CA PRO A 25 -13.46 -4.50 13.94
C PRO A 25 -12.95 -5.37 12.79
N ARG A 26 -13.40 -5.08 11.56
CA ARG A 26 -13.00 -5.83 10.37
C ARG A 26 -11.58 -5.47 9.95
N SER A 27 -11.20 -4.20 10.05
CA SER A 27 -9.86 -3.71 9.74
C SER A 27 -8.80 -4.32 10.66
N VAL A 28 -9.12 -4.54 11.94
CA VAL A 28 -8.25 -5.25 12.89
C VAL A 28 -8.03 -6.69 12.43
N VAL A 29 -9.09 -7.41 12.06
CA VAL A 29 -8.95 -8.80 11.53
C VAL A 29 -8.08 -8.82 10.27
N VAL A 30 -8.30 -7.87 9.36
CA VAL A 30 -7.50 -7.72 8.13
C VAL A 30 -6.03 -7.46 8.47
N GLY A 31 -5.75 -6.61 9.46
CA GLY A 31 -4.41 -6.34 9.97
C GLY A 31 -3.73 -7.56 10.61
N VAL A 32 -4.47 -8.34 11.41
CA VAL A 32 -3.97 -9.59 12.00
C VAL A 32 -3.61 -10.59 10.90
N ILE A 33 -4.46 -10.75 9.88
CA ILE A 33 -4.17 -11.62 8.73
C ILE A 33 -2.92 -11.13 7.98
N GLY A 34 -2.79 -9.81 7.78
CA GLY A 34 -1.61 -9.20 7.20
C GLY A 34 -0.33 -9.53 7.99
N LEU A 35 -0.36 -9.38 9.32
CA LEU A 35 0.79 -9.74 10.17
C LEU A 35 1.09 -11.22 10.18
N ALA A 36 0.07 -12.08 10.25
CA ALA A 36 0.24 -13.52 10.17
C ALA A 36 0.95 -13.93 8.87
N SER A 37 0.65 -13.26 7.76
CA SER A 37 1.32 -13.50 6.48
C SER A 37 2.79 -13.10 6.46
N ALA A 38 3.23 -12.22 7.36
CA ALA A 38 4.63 -11.82 7.50
C ALA A 38 5.45 -12.78 8.40
N VAL A 39 4.80 -13.73 9.09
CA VAL A 39 5.48 -14.70 9.98
C VAL A 39 6.57 -15.49 9.26
N PRO A 40 6.38 -16.04 8.04
CA PRO A 40 7.44 -16.74 7.33
C PRO A 40 8.67 -15.86 7.07
N LEU A 41 8.45 -14.58 6.75
CA LEU A 41 9.51 -13.60 6.55
C LEU A 41 10.27 -13.36 7.85
N MET A 42 9.56 -13.09 8.94
CA MET A 42 10.17 -12.88 10.26
C MET A 42 10.97 -14.12 10.72
N ALA A 43 10.42 -15.31 10.55
CA ALA A 43 11.10 -16.57 10.88
C ALA A 43 12.37 -16.75 10.04
N SER A 44 12.31 -16.47 8.74
CA SER A 44 13.47 -16.56 7.85
C SER A 44 14.59 -15.57 8.23
N VAL A 45 14.24 -14.38 8.71
CA VAL A 45 15.20 -13.38 9.23
C VAL A 45 15.82 -13.86 10.54
N ILE A 46 15.01 -14.34 11.48
CA ILE A 46 15.47 -14.81 12.81
C ILE A 46 16.45 -15.98 12.69
N VAL A 47 16.19 -16.91 11.78
CA VAL A 47 17.02 -18.11 11.55
C VAL A 47 18.21 -17.82 10.62
N ALA A 48 18.38 -16.58 10.15
CA ALA A 48 19.39 -16.19 9.16
C ALA A 48 19.37 -17.12 7.93
N ALA A 49 18.16 -17.37 7.42
CA ALA A 49 17.97 -18.26 6.29
C ALA A 49 18.70 -17.75 5.03
N PRO A 50 19.06 -18.64 4.09
CA PRO A 50 19.62 -18.26 2.81
C PRO A 50 18.80 -17.18 2.07
N ALA A 51 19.48 -16.33 1.30
CA ALA A 51 18.85 -15.20 0.61
C ALA A 51 17.64 -15.58 -0.27
N TRP A 52 17.66 -16.75 -0.89
CA TRP A 52 16.53 -17.24 -1.69
C TRP A 52 15.29 -17.57 -0.83
N MET A 53 15.47 -18.04 0.41
CA MET A 53 14.37 -18.29 1.34
C MET A 53 13.77 -16.96 1.84
N LEU A 54 14.61 -15.98 2.16
CA LEU A 54 14.17 -14.62 2.49
C LEU A 54 13.36 -14.01 1.34
N ALA A 55 13.83 -14.17 0.10
CA ALA A 55 13.13 -13.68 -1.08
C ALA A 55 11.78 -14.39 -1.29
N ALA A 56 11.72 -15.72 -1.14
CA ALA A 56 10.46 -16.45 -1.22
C ALA A 56 9.47 -16.04 -0.10
N ALA A 57 9.99 -15.74 1.09
CA ALA A 57 9.20 -15.35 2.25
C ALA A 57 8.56 -13.95 2.13
N THR A 58 8.97 -13.12 1.16
CA THR A 58 8.29 -11.84 0.86
C THR A 58 7.00 -12.02 0.06
N VAL A 59 6.77 -13.19 -0.54
CA VAL A 59 5.59 -13.46 -1.38
C VAL A 59 4.28 -13.49 -0.57
N PRO A 60 4.17 -14.22 0.55
CA PRO A 60 2.94 -14.23 1.35
C PRO A 60 2.47 -12.84 1.82
N PRO A 61 3.32 -11.96 2.40
CA PRO A 61 2.88 -10.62 2.78
C PRO A 61 2.56 -9.74 1.57
N SER A 62 3.28 -9.89 0.46
CA SER A 62 2.96 -9.16 -0.79
C SER A 62 1.60 -9.55 -1.36
N LEU A 63 1.25 -10.84 -1.31
CA LEU A 63 -0.08 -11.31 -1.69
C LEU A 63 -1.15 -10.75 -0.75
N ALA A 64 -0.95 -10.85 0.56
CA ALA A 64 -1.88 -10.32 1.55
C ALA A 64 -2.19 -8.84 1.31
N LEU A 65 -1.18 -8.02 1.02
CA LEU A 65 -1.34 -6.59 0.71
C LEU A 65 -2.30 -6.33 -0.46
N THR A 66 -2.28 -7.16 -1.51
CA THR A 66 -3.22 -7.01 -2.63
C THR A 66 -4.68 -7.26 -2.22
N GLY A 67 -4.92 -8.27 -1.37
CA GLY A 67 -6.25 -8.54 -0.82
C GLY A 67 -6.70 -7.45 0.16
N MET A 68 -5.80 -6.98 1.02
CA MET A 68 -6.06 -5.88 1.96
C MET A 68 -6.40 -4.58 1.22
N ALA A 69 -5.71 -4.28 0.13
CA ALA A 69 -5.99 -3.11 -0.70
C ALA A 69 -7.40 -3.16 -1.31
N ARG A 70 -7.89 -4.35 -1.72
CA ARG A 70 -9.28 -4.52 -2.17
C ARG A 70 -10.30 -4.33 -1.06
N PHE A 71 -10.01 -4.83 0.14
CA PHE A 71 -10.85 -4.57 1.31
C PHE A 71 -10.93 -3.07 1.60
N ALA A 72 -9.79 -2.37 1.62
CA ALA A 72 -9.73 -0.93 1.85
C ALA A 72 -10.44 -0.14 0.75
N ALA A 73 -10.28 -0.51 -0.53
CA ALA A 73 -10.99 0.12 -1.64
C ALA A 73 -12.51 -0.01 -1.48
N ALA A 74 -13.02 -1.22 -1.15
CA ALA A 74 -14.45 -1.41 -0.92
C ALA A 74 -14.97 -0.57 0.26
N ALA A 75 -14.18 -0.42 1.33
CA ALA A 75 -14.53 0.44 2.45
C ALA A 75 -14.61 1.92 2.04
N VAL A 76 -13.65 2.39 1.24
CA VAL A 76 -13.59 3.78 0.77
C VAL A 76 -14.68 4.10 -0.25
N CYS A 77 -15.02 3.15 -1.12
CA CYS A 77 -16.09 3.28 -2.11
C CYS A 77 -17.50 3.17 -1.49
N GLY A 78 -17.61 2.71 -0.23
CA GLY A 78 -18.89 2.55 0.46
C GLY A 78 -19.64 1.25 0.13
N ASP A 79 -18.96 0.28 -0.48
CA ASP A 79 -19.56 -0.97 -1.00
C ASP A 79 -19.82 -2.04 0.09
N GLY A 80 -19.59 -1.72 1.37
CA GLY A 80 -19.71 -2.65 2.48
C GLY A 80 -18.63 -3.74 2.44
N PRO A 81 -17.46 -3.51 3.07
CA PRO A 81 -16.29 -4.36 2.88
C PRO A 81 -16.49 -5.73 3.53
N ARG A 82 -16.39 -6.79 2.71
CA ARG A 82 -16.52 -8.19 3.14
C ARG A 82 -15.14 -8.83 3.28
N LEU A 83 -14.91 -9.61 4.33
CA LEU A 83 -13.66 -10.34 4.53
C LEU A 83 -13.37 -11.34 3.39
N ALA A 84 -14.40 -11.81 2.68
CA ALA A 84 -14.23 -12.64 1.48
C ALA A 84 -13.41 -11.96 0.38
N LEU A 85 -13.34 -10.62 0.34
CA LEU A 85 -12.53 -9.87 -0.61
C LEU A 85 -11.03 -10.10 -0.43
N LEU A 86 -10.58 -10.49 0.77
CA LEU A 86 -9.17 -10.82 1.02
C LEU A 86 -8.68 -12.00 0.17
N ARG A 87 -9.59 -12.88 -0.29
CA ARG A 87 -9.25 -13.99 -1.18
C ARG A 87 -9.04 -13.56 -2.63
N ARG A 88 -9.46 -12.34 -2.99
CA ARG A 88 -9.26 -11.80 -4.34
C ARG A 88 -7.88 -11.17 -4.42
N LEU A 89 -6.89 -12.01 -4.66
CA LEU A 89 -5.49 -11.61 -4.73
C LEU A 89 -5.13 -11.12 -6.14
N ASP A 90 -4.05 -10.35 -6.25
CA ASP A 90 -3.40 -10.05 -7.53
C ASP A 90 -2.00 -10.65 -7.51
N PRO A 91 -1.82 -11.90 -8.00
CA PRO A 91 -0.55 -12.59 -7.91
C PRO A 91 0.54 -11.91 -8.72
N VAL A 92 0.20 -11.25 -9.84
CA VAL A 92 1.18 -10.58 -10.68
C VAL A 92 1.74 -9.36 -9.97
N LEU A 93 0.86 -8.51 -9.43
CA LEU A 93 1.31 -7.33 -8.68
C LEU A 93 2.06 -7.71 -7.39
N ALA A 94 1.62 -8.77 -6.72
CA ALA A 94 2.30 -9.30 -5.53
C ALA A 94 3.69 -9.84 -5.84
N LEU A 95 3.87 -10.59 -6.93
CA LEU A 95 5.17 -11.10 -7.35
C LEU A 95 6.11 -9.96 -7.77
N LEU A 96 5.60 -8.93 -8.45
CA LEU A 96 6.38 -7.74 -8.79
C LEU A 96 6.84 -7.00 -7.53
N LEU A 97 5.95 -6.85 -6.53
CA LEU A 97 6.30 -6.25 -5.24
C LEU A 97 7.36 -7.08 -4.52
N ALA A 98 7.15 -8.40 -4.41
CA ALA A 98 8.06 -9.32 -3.76
C ALA A 98 9.45 -9.29 -4.42
N ALA A 99 9.51 -9.42 -5.74
CA ALA A 99 10.77 -9.37 -6.50
C ALA A 99 11.46 -8.01 -6.34
N GLY A 100 10.71 -6.91 -6.41
CA GLY A 100 11.24 -5.57 -6.20
C GLY A 100 11.83 -5.39 -4.81
N LEU A 101 11.11 -5.79 -3.77
CA LEU A 101 11.56 -5.71 -2.37
C LEU A 101 12.81 -6.57 -2.13
N SER A 102 12.84 -7.78 -2.67
CA SER A 102 14.00 -8.67 -2.56
C SER A 102 15.23 -8.11 -3.26
N LEU A 103 15.09 -7.58 -4.49
CA LEU A 103 16.19 -6.94 -5.22
C LEU A 103 16.69 -5.68 -4.50
N ALA A 104 15.78 -4.83 -4.04
CA ALA A 104 16.14 -3.61 -3.32
C ALA A 104 16.83 -3.94 -1.98
N GLY A 105 16.33 -4.94 -1.26
CA GLY A 105 16.94 -5.43 -0.02
C GLY A 105 18.34 -6.01 -0.22
N LEU A 106 18.54 -6.81 -1.27
CA LEU A 106 19.87 -7.32 -1.64
C LEU A 106 20.84 -6.18 -2.01
N GLY A 107 20.38 -5.20 -2.79
CA GLY A 107 21.17 -4.02 -3.13
C GLY A 107 21.62 -3.26 -1.88
N LEU A 108 20.69 -3.00 -0.95
CA LEU A 108 20.99 -2.33 0.33
C LEU A 108 22.03 -3.09 1.18
N ALA A 109 21.96 -4.41 1.20
CA ALA A 109 22.89 -5.25 1.98
C ALA A 109 24.31 -5.35 1.36
N SER A 110 24.45 -5.05 0.07
CA SER A 110 25.71 -5.26 -0.68
C SER A 110 26.73 -4.12 -0.62
N GLY A 111 26.35 -2.94 -0.10
CA GLY A 111 27.24 -1.78 0.04
C GLY A 111 27.58 -1.07 -1.28
N GLY A 112 28.37 0.00 -1.20
CA GLY A 112 28.88 0.75 -2.36
C GLY A 112 27.79 1.28 -3.31
N GLY A 113 28.04 1.22 -4.63
CA GLY A 113 27.09 1.67 -5.64
C GLY A 113 25.80 0.83 -5.72
N ALA A 114 25.86 -0.45 -5.34
CA ALA A 114 24.70 -1.31 -5.30
C ALA A 114 23.73 -0.92 -4.15
N ALA A 115 24.25 -0.39 -3.05
CA ALA A 115 23.41 0.21 -2.01
C ALA A 115 22.65 1.44 -2.52
N LEU A 116 23.25 2.28 -3.36
CA LEU A 116 22.55 3.41 -4.00
C LEU A 116 21.44 2.94 -4.94
N ALA A 117 21.70 1.90 -5.74
CA ALA A 117 20.65 1.31 -6.57
C ALA A 117 19.50 0.72 -5.72
N GLY A 118 19.84 0.06 -4.61
CA GLY A 118 18.88 -0.47 -3.64
C GLY A 118 18.04 0.63 -2.97
N THR A 119 18.64 1.74 -2.56
CA THR A 119 17.90 2.87 -1.96
C THR A 119 16.94 3.51 -2.95
N VAL A 120 17.38 3.74 -4.19
CA VAL A 120 16.53 4.28 -5.27
C VAL A 120 15.38 3.31 -5.59
N GLY A 121 15.67 2.01 -5.67
CA GLY A 121 14.67 0.96 -5.85
C GLY A 121 13.61 0.99 -4.74
N CYS A 122 14.04 1.00 -3.48
CA CYS A 122 13.13 1.11 -2.32
C CYS A 122 12.28 2.39 -2.37
N ALA A 123 12.87 3.55 -2.69
CA ALA A 123 12.14 4.80 -2.81
C ALA A 123 11.07 4.72 -3.90
N GLY A 124 11.41 4.16 -5.07
CA GLY A 124 10.45 3.93 -6.15
C GLY A 124 9.30 3.01 -5.75
N LEU A 125 9.60 1.92 -5.04
CA LEU A 125 8.57 1.00 -4.54
C LEU A 125 7.64 1.69 -3.54
N LEU A 126 8.19 2.43 -2.57
CA LEU A 126 7.41 3.15 -1.55
C LEU A 126 6.51 4.23 -2.15
N LEU A 127 6.92 4.87 -3.24
CA LEU A 127 6.11 5.88 -3.92
C LEU A 127 5.00 5.24 -4.76
N VAL A 128 5.32 4.23 -5.56
CA VAL A 128 4.42 3.72 -6.61
C VAL A 128 3.46 2.65 -6.11
N PHE A 129 3.92 1.69 -5.30
CA PHE A 129 3.10 0.53 -4.95
C PHE A 129 1.86 0.85 -4.12
N PRO A 130 1.85 1.82 -3.17
CA PRO A 130 0.61 2.18 -2.47
C PRO A 130 -0.49 2.61 -3.46
N TYR A 131 -0.16 3.46 -4.43
CA TYR A 131 -1.12 3.88 -5.46
C TYR A 131 -1.45 2.77 -6.44
N ALA A 132 -0.50 1.92 -6.81
CA ALA A 132 -0.77 0.78 -7.70
C ALA A 132 -1.77 -0.19 -7.07
N LEU A 133 -1.60 -0.50 -5.78
CA LEU A 133 -2.51 -1.35 -5.01
C LEU A 133 -3.91 -0.74 -4.92
N ALA A 134 -4.01 0.54 -4.55
CA ALA A 134 -5.29 1.23 -4.44
C ALA A 134 -5.97 1.39 -5.80
N TYR A 135 -5.24 1.81 -6.84
CA TYR A 135 -5.77 1.98 -8.19
C TYR A 135 -6.25 0.64 -8.78
N GLY A 136 -5.46 -0.42 -8.64
CA GLY A 136 -5.84 -1.76 -9.09
C GLY A 136 -7.10 -2.25 -8.39
N ALA A 137 -7.20 -2.03 -7.07
CA ALA A 137 -8.37 -2.37 -6.29
C ALA A 137 -9.62 -1.57 -6.68
N ILE A 138 -9.52 -0.24 -6.86
CA ILE A 138 -10.64 0.65 -7.17
C ILE A 138 -11.13 0.47 -8.61
N ARG A 139 -10.23 0.43 -9.59
CA ARG A 139 -10.57 0.31 -11.02
C ARG A 139 -10.67 -1.15 -11.50
N GLY A 140 -10.50 -2.13 -10.61
CA GLY A 140 -10.53 -3.56 -10.96
C GLY A 140 -9.43 -3.98 -11.94
N ARG A 141 -8.27 -3.33 -11.87
CA ARG A 141 -7.10 -3.58 -12.74
C ARG A 141 -6.07 -4.44 -12.02
N TYR A 142 -5.29 -5.20 -12.79
CA TYR A 142 -4.34 -6.17 -12.24
C TYR A 142 -2.92 -6.04 -12.83
N GLY A 143 -1.93 -6.48 -12.07
CA GLY A 143 -0.53 -6.58 -12.47
C GLY A 143 0.03 -5.26 -13.00
N LEU A 144 0.62 -5.31 -14.20
CA LEU A 144 1.28 -4.16 -14.82
C LEU A 144 0.33 -3.00 -15.12
N THR A 145 -0.96 -3.26 -15.37
CA THR A 145 -1.94 -2.20 -15.60
C THR A 145 -2.20 -1.39 -14.32
N ALA A 146 -2.24 -2.07 -13.17
CA ALA A 146 -2.36 -1.42 -11.87
C ALA A 146 -1.08 -0.63 -11.54
N LEU A 147 0.10 -1.21 -11.81
CA LEU A 147 1.39 -0.55 -11.62
C LEU A 147 1.51 0.73 -12.45
N ARG A 148 1.17 0.65 -13.74
CA ARG A 148 1.19 1.81 -14.64
C ARG A 148 0.23 2.91 -14.15
N GLY A 149 -0.98 2.55 -13.74
CA GLY A 149 -1.94 3.49 -13.17
C GLY A 149 -1.38 4.17 -11.92
N GLY A 150 -0.80 3.40 -10.99
CA GLY A 150 -0.14 3.93 -9.80
C GLY A 150 0.99 4.90 -10.13
N ALA A 151 1.86 4.57 -11.08
CA ALA A 151 2.95 5.44 -11.51
C ALA A 151 2.45 6.77 -12.11
N ILE A 152 1.37 6.73 -12.91
CA ILE A 152 0.75 7.94 -13.47
C ILE A 152 0.19 8.82 -12.34
N LEU A 153 -0.48 8.23 -11.35
CA LEU A 153 -1.04 8.98 -10.22
C LEU A 153 0.05 9.66 -9.39
N VAL A 154 1.17 8.97 -9.14
CA VAL A 154 2.33 9.55 -8.46
C VAL A 154 2.91 10.73 -9.26
N ALA A 155 3.06 10.58 -10.57
CA ALA A 155 3.55 11.65 -11.43
C ALA A 155 2.58 12.85 -11.48
N PHE A 156 1.28 12.60 -11.39
CA PHE A 156 0.25 13.65 -11.41
C PHE A 156 0.23 14.48 -10.11
N ARG A 157 0.39 13.85 -8.93
CA ARG A 157 0.43 14.53 -7.62
C ARG A 157 1.55 13.97 -6.73
N PRO A 158 2.83 14.32 -6.98
CA PRO A 158 3.96 13.76 -6.23
C PRO A 158 3.95 14.13 -4.75
N SER A 159 3.41 15.30 -4.40
CA SER A 159 3.30 15.75 -3.00
C SER A 159 2.44 14.82 -2.14
N TRP A 160 1.40 14.21 -2.72
CA TRP A 160 0.53 13.26 -2.00
C TRP A 160 1.27 11.94 -1.76
N ALA A 161 2.08 11.50 -2.72
CA ALA A 161 2.94 10.33 -2.57
C ALA A 161 3.98 10.52 -1.47
N PHE A 162 4.68 11.66 -1.43
CA PHE A 162 5.61 11.96 -0.34
C PHE A 162 4.92 12.02 1.02
N THR A 163 3.68 12.52 1.07
CA THR A 163 2.89 12.52 2.30
C THR A 163 2.61 11.09 2.77
N LEU A 164 2.20 10.19 1.87
CA LEU A 164 1.99 8.79 2.20
C LEU A 164 3.27 8.10 2.69
N VAL A 165 4.42 8.41 2.07
CA VAL A 165 5.71 7.92 2.55
C VAL A 165 5.99 8.44 3.96
N GLY A 166 5.80 9.74 4.21
CA GLY A 166 5.96 10.33 5.55
C GLY A 166 5.05 9.70 6.61
N LEU A 167 3.78 9.47 6.27
CA LEU A 167 2.83 8.76 7.14
C LEU A 167 3.24 7.30 7.37
N GLY A 168 3.77 6.63 6.34
CA GLY A 168 4.33 5.29 6.44
C GLY A 168 5.51 5.23 7.41
N TRP A 169 6.42 6.22 7.36
CA TRP A 169 7.53 6.35 8.30
C TRP A 169 7.07 6.57 9.74
N LEU A 170 6.14 7.50 9.96
CA LEU A 170 5.55 7.73 11.28
C LEU A 170 4.82 6.50 11.81
N GLY A 171 4.08 5.81 10.93
CA GLY A 171 3.43 4.55 11.25
C GLY A 171 4.43 3.47 11.64
N GLY A 172 5.52 3.30 10.87
CA GLY A 172 6.60 2.37 11.17
C GLY A 172 7.27 2.66 12.51
N PHE A 173 7.53 3.93 12.81
CA PHE A 173 8.05 4.35 14.11
C PHE A 173 7.08 3.99 15.25
N ALA A 174 5.77 4.25 15.09
CA ALA A 174 4.76 3.90 16.09
C ALA A 174 4.66 2.38 16.30
N VAL A 175 4.80 1.59 15.23
CA VAL A 175 4.87 0.12 15.31
C VAL A 175 6.08 -0.32 16.13
N ALA A 176 7.27 0.22 15.84
CA ALA A 176 8.48 -0.10 16.59
C ALA A 176 8.37 0.29 18.07
N ALA A 177 7.88 1.50 18.35
CA ALA A 177 7.70 2.02 19.70
C ALA A 177 6.67 1.22 20.53
N SER A 178 5.66 0.66 19.86
CA SER A 178 4.60 -0.16 20.50
C SER A 178 4.94 -1.66 20.54
N THR A 179 6.20 -2.05 20.33
CA THR A 179 6.63 -3.46 20.27
C THR A 179 5.82 -4.30 19.27
N GLY A 180 5.34 -3.68 18.20
CA GLY A 180 4.58 -4.34 17.14
C GLY A 180 3.06 -4.31 17.30
N VAL A 181 2.52 -3.91 18.45
CA VAL A 181 1.06 -3.94 18.71
C VAL A 181 0.28 -3.10 17.71
N LEU A 182 0.78 -1.90 17.38
CA LEU A 182 0.11 -1.01 16.44
C LEU A 182 0.18 -1.50 14.98
N ALA A 183 0.97 -2.53 14.66
CA ALA A 183 1.11 -2.99 13.29
C ALA A 183 -0.21 -3.52 12.71
N VAL A 184 -1.09 -4.04 13.58
CA VAL A 184 -2.44 -4.50 13.24
C VAL A 184 -3.30 -3.35 12.69
N VAL A 185 -3.06 -2.11 13.13
CA VAL A 185 -3.92 -0.95 12.84
C VAL A 185 -3.27 -0.04 11.80
N VAL A 186 -1.96 0.17 11.87
CA VAL A 186 -1.24 1.11 11.01
C VAL A 186 -1.36 0.72 9.53
N LEU A 187 -1.19 -0.56 9.22
CA LEU A 187 -1.24 -1.03 7.83
C LEU A 187 -2.62 -0.82 7.16
N PRO A 188 -3.74 -1.30 7.74
CA PRO A 188 -5.07 -1.05 7.16
C PRO A 188 -5.44 0.44 7.16
N LEU A 189 -4.99 1.22 8.15
CA LEU A 189 -5.20 2.68 8.18
C LEU A 189 -4.52 3.37 6.99
N LEU A 190 -3.26 3.05 6.72
CA LEU A 190 -2.53 3.63 5.58
C LEU A 190 -3.20 3.26 4.26
N LEU A 191 -3.64 2.00 4.09
CA LEU A 191 -4.37 1.57 2.89
C LEU A 191 -5.70 2.32 2.71
N ALA A 192 -6.44 2.58 3.79
CA ALA A 192 -7.66 3.39 3.73
C ALA A 192 -7.37 4.84 3.31
N ILE A 193 -6.34 5.47 3.85
CA ILE A 193 -5.91 6.81 3.45
C ILE A 193 -5.50 6.82 1.97
N THR A 194 -4.67 5.86 1.54
CA THR A 194 -4.25 5.74 0.14
C THR A 194 -5.44 5.52 -0.80
N GLY A 195 -6.44 4.73 -0.39
CA GLY A 195 -7.68 4.55 -1.13
C GLY A 195 -8.42 5.88 -1.33
N VAL A 196 -8.62 6.66 -0.27
CA VAL A 196 -9.30 7.97 -0.35
C VAL A 196 -8.54 8.94 -1.26
N LEU A 197 -7.21 9.01 -1.11
CA LEU A 197 -6.39 9.84 -1.98
C LEU A 197 -6.50 9.41 -3.44
N THR A 198 -6.50 8.10 -3.70
CA THR A 198 -6.61 7.56 -5.07
C THR A 198 -7.97 7.88 -5.70
N VAL A 199 -9.07 7.74 -4.97
CA VAL A 199 -10.41 8.14 -5.48
C VAL A 199 -10.43 9.62 -5.82
N ALA A 200 -9.93 10.49 -4.92
CA ALA A 200 -9.90 11.92 -5.17
C ALA A 200 -9.05 12.32 -6.39
N LEU A 201 -7.91 11.64 -6.62
CA LEU A 201 -7.11 11.86 -7.83
C LEU A 201 -7.84 11.42 -9.09
N LEU A 202 -8.53 10.27 -9.04
CA LEU A 202 -9.29 9.78 -10.18
C LEU A 202 -10.44 10.71 -10.54
N ASP A 203 -11.16 11.23 -9.53
CA ASP A 203 -12.20 12.23 -9.74
C ASP A 203 -11.64 13.52 -10.35
N GLU A 204 -10.45 13.96 -9.92
CA GLU A 204 -9.77 15.13 -10.49
C GLU A 204 -9.38 14.92 -11.96
N VAL A 205 -8.83 13.75 -12.29
CA VAL A 205 -8.46 13.38 -13.67
C VAL A 205 -9.69 13.29 -14.57
N ASP A 206 -10.76 12.61 -14.12
CA ASP A 206 -11.99 12.45 -14.88
C ASP A 206 -12.66 13.82 -15.14
N ALA A 207 -12.62 14.74 -14.16
CA ALA A 207 -13.14 16.10 -14.32
C ALA A 207 -12.34 16.97 -15.31
N LEU A 208 -11.03 16.74 -15.45
CA LEU A 208 -10.20 17.42 -16.44
C LEU A 208 -10.47 16.90 -17.85
N GLN A 209 -10.65 15.59 -18.02
CA GLN A 209 -10.96 14.96 -19.31
C GLN A 209 -12.33 15.37 -19.85
N ALA A 210 -13.33 15.59 -18.98
CA ALA A 210 -14.65 16.05 -19.39
C ALA A 210 -14.68 17.50 -19.92
N ARG A 211 -13.58 18.26 -19.79
CA ARG A 211 -13.49 19.67 -20.24
C ARG A 211 -12.76 19.84 -21.58
N THR A 212 -12.12 18.78 -22.08
CA THR A 212 -11.40 18.77 -23.36
C THR A 212 -12.26 18.14 -24.44
#